data_AF-A0A1H3E8W3-F1
#
_entry.id   AF-A0A1H3E8W3-F1
#
_cell.length_a   1.000
_cell.length_b   1.000
_cell.length_c   1.000
_cell.angle_alpha   90.00
_cell.angle_beta   90.00
_cell.angle_gamma   90.00
#
_symmetry.space_group_name_H-M   'P 1'
#
loop_
_entity.id
_entity.type
_entity.pdbx_description
1 polymer ?
#
loop_
_entity_poly.entity_id
_entity_poly.type
_entity_poly.pdbx_seq_one_letter_code
_entity_poly.pdbx_strand_id
1 'polypeptide(L)'
;MDYKTFNQELIDYLIELDKLFEDNDIVPATMGEKKSFSLTSSDSRCFFSLDMNRASRIEAKLSMQTRYLNNNQWLIRLELNGPPHTNPDGTVTNRDHIHVIQEKDGKILNIGYNLDEFDELLFKHTKNINKVFRDFCQYCNIKITGNYQEIL
;
A
#
# COMPACT_ATOMS: atom_id res chain seq x y z
N MET A 1 2.21 7.65 21.91
CA MET A 1 2.72 7.95 20.56
C MET A 1 2.74 9.45 20.36
N ASP A 2 3.89 10.01 20.01
CA ASP A 2 3.98 11.40 19.57
C ASP A 2 3.65 11.47 18.08
N TYR A 3 2.64 12.25 17.70
CA TYR A 3 2.21 12.40 16.30
C TYR A 3 2.83 13.63 15.62
N LYS A 4 3.62 14.44 16.35
CA LYS A 4 4.19 15.68 15.81
C LYS A 4 5.43 15.43 14.98
N THR A 5 6.25 14.47 15.39
CA THR A 5 7.48 14.10 14.70
C THR A 5 7.22 12.85 13.86
N PHE A 6 7.44 12.94 12.55
CA PHE A 6 7.31 11.79 11.65
C PHE A 6 8.65 11.04 11.59
N ASN A 7 8.93 10.27 12.65
CA ASN A 7 10.12 9.43 12.83
C ASN A 7 9.81 7.95 12.61
N GLN A 8 10.82 7.09 12.70
CA GLN A 8 10.67 5.64 12.52
C GLN A 8 9.65 5.02 13.48
N GLU A 9 9.64 5.43 14.76
CA GLU A 9 8.68 4.90 15.76
C GLU A 9 7.22 5.18 15.36
N LEU A 10 6.93 6.40 14.90
CA LEU A 10 5.59 6.74 14.41
C LEU A 10 5.26 5.98 13.11
N ILE A 11 6.23 5.84 12.19
CA ILE A 11 6.05 5.07 10.96
C ILE A 11 5.65 3.62 11.27
N ASP A 12 6.42 2.95 12.13
CA ASP A 12 6.18 1.55 12.52
C ASP A 12 4.78 1.42 13.14
N TYR A 13 4.46 2.31 14.09
CA TYR A 13 3.14 2.37 14.70
C TYR A 13 2.01 2.54 13.66
N LEU A 14 2.16 3.46 12.71
CA LEU A 14 1.13 3.71 11.68
C LEU A 14 0.96 2.52 10.72
N ILE A 15 2.04 1.80 10.40
CA ILE A 15 2.00 0.58 9.58
C ILE A 15 1.27 -0.53 10.34
N GLU A 16 1.60 -0.73 11.62
CA GLU A 16 1.04 -1.80 12.45
C GLU A 16 -0.43 -1.58 12.85
N LEU A 17 -0.92 -0.33 12.85
CA LEU A 17 -2.30 -0.04 13.18
C LEU A 17 -3.30 -0.81 12.31
N ASP A 18 -4.29 -1.44 12.95
CA ASP A 18 -5.48 -1.93 12.28
C ASP A 18 -6.26 -0.75 11.66
N LYS A 19 -6.62 -0.89 10.39
CA LYS A 19 -7.33 0.11 9.60
C LYS A 19 -8.67 -0.45 9.13
N LEU A 20 -9.71 0.37 9.15
CA LEU A 20 -11.06 0.05 8.73
C LEU A 20 -11.45 0.95 7.57
N PHE A 21 -12.18 0.42 6.59
CA PHE A 21 -12.81 1.26 5.56
C PHE A 21 -13.89 2.12 6.19
N GLU A 22 -13.95 3.40 5.80
CA GLU A 22 -15.07 4.29 6.16
C GLU A 22 -16.31 3.99 5.31
N ASP A 23 -16.10 3.59 4.05
CA ASP A 23 -17.16 3.20 3.13
C ASP A 23 -17.54 1.73 3.29
N ASN A 24 -18.84 1.43 3.19
CA ASN A 24 -19.35 0.05 3.24
C ASN A 24 -19.13 -0.71 1.94
N ASP A 25 -19.18 -0.05 0.78
CA ASP A 25 -19.04 -0.70 -0.51
C ASP A 25 -17.59 -0.63 -1.00
N ILE A 26 -16.93 -1.79 -1.02
CA ILE A 26 -15.51 -1.89 -1.33
C ILE A 26 -15.38 -2.59 -2.68
N VAL A 27 -15.23 -1.79 -3.74
CA VAL A 27 -15.05 -2.30 -5.11
C VAL A 27 -13.69 -1.85 -5.62
N PRO A 28 -12.70 -2.75 -5.83
CA PRO A 28 -11.40 -2.39 -6.39
C PRO A 28 -11.49 -1.64 -7.73
N ALA A 29 -10.42 -0.94 -8.10
CA ALA A 29 -10.36 -0.26 -9.39
C ALA A 29 -10.36 -1.30 -10.53
N THR A 30 -11.16 -1.06 -11.57
CA THR A 30 -11.13 -1.82 -12.81
C THR A 30 -10.11 -1.23 -13.80
N MET A 31 -9.96 -1.83 -14.98
CA MET A 31 -9.02 -1.33 -16.00
C MET A 31 -9.42 0.09 -16.43
N GLY A 32 -8.45 1.01 -16.46
CA GLY A 32 -8.71 2.42 -16.80
C GLY A 32 -9.07 3.29 -15.60
N GLU A 33 -9.30 2.72 -14.42
CA GLU A 33 -9.77 3.46 -13.25
C GLU A 33 -8.66 3.82 -12.24
N LYS A 34 -8.96 4.85 -11.45
CA LYS A 34 -8.30 5.14 -10.19
C LYS A 34 -9.37 5.19 -9.11
N LYS A 35 -9.11 4.60 -7.95
CA LYS A 35 -9.96 4.68 -6.77
C LYS A 35 -9.14 5.04 -5.55
N SER A 36 -9.75 5.77 -4.64
CA SER A 36 -9.19 6.09 -3.32
C SER A 36 -10.26 5.80 -2.30
N PHE A 37 -9.90 5.06 -1.25
CA PHE A 37 -10.78 4.72 -0.14
C PHE A 37 -10.29 5.42 1.11
N SER A 38 -11.20 6.05 1.86
CA SER A 38 -10.89 6.57 3.18
C SER A 38 -10.82 5.43 4.19
N LEU A 39 -9.80 5.45 5.04
CA LEU A 39 -9.62 4.49 6.11
C LEU A 39 -9.42 5.23 7.43
N THR A 40 -9.95 4.66 8.50
CA THR A 40 -9.66 5.12 9.87
C THR A 40 -8.98 4.00 10.66
N SER A 41 -8.10 4.33 11.59
CA SER A 41 -7.62 3.36 12.57
C SER A 41 -8.77 2.84 13.44
N SER A 42 -8.63 1.62 13.97
CA SER A 42 -9.65 1.00 14.85
C SER A 42 -9.98 1.80 16.11
N ASP A 43 -9.04 2.65 16.57
CA ASP A 43 -9.22 3.57 17.69
C ASP A 43 -9.70 4.98 17.27
N SER A 44 -9.96 5.18 15.98
CA SER A 44 -10.42 6.43 15.37
C SER A 44 -9.50 7.65 15.54
N ARG A 45 -8.20 7.44 15.83
CA ARG A 45 -7.23 8.53 16.04
C ARG A 45 -6.40 8.88 14.80
N CYS A 46 -6.28 7.97 13.84
CA CYS A 46 -5.46 8.15 12.64
C CYS A 46 -6.30 7.93 11.39
N PHE A 47 -6.11 8.79 10.39
CA PHE A 47 -6.82 8.74 9.12
C PHE A 47 -5.83 8.41 7.99
N PHE A 48 -6.24 7.53 7.10
CA PHE A 48 -5.44 7.05 5.99
C PHE A 48 -6.26 7.05 4.69
N SER A 49 -5.58 6.93 3.57
CA SER A 49 -6.21 6.53 2.31
C SER A 49 -5.58 5.26 1.77
N LEU A 50 -6.37 4.42 1.13
CA LEU A 50 -5.90 3.37 0.22
C LEU A 50 -6.16 3.82 -1.21
N ASP A 51 -5.10 4.12 -1.97
CA ASP A 51 -5.23 4.46 -3.38
C ASP A 51 -4.89 3.26 -4.24
N MET A 52 -5.67 3.05 -5.30
CA MET A 52 -5.45 2.03 -6.32
C MET A 52 -5.53 2.68 -7.70
N ASN A 53 -4.54 2.41 -8.55
CA ASN A 53 -4.47 2.96 -9.90
C ASN A 53 -4.21 1.85 -10.92
N ARG A 54 -5.15 1.71 -11.86
CA ARG A 54 -5.09 0.82 -13.03
C ARG A 54 -5.38 1.57 -14.32
N ALA A 55 -5.18 2.90 -14.32
CA ALA A 55 -5.43 3.75 -15.48
C ALA A 55 -4.28 3.75 -16.51
N SER A 56 -3.23 2.94 -16.28
CA SER A 56 -2.12 2.86 -17.22
C SER A 56 -2.54 2.16 -18.52
N ARG A 57 -1.95 2.60 -19.64
CA ARG A 57 -2.02 1.89 -20.92
C ARG A 57 -1.09 0.69 -21.01
N ILE A 58 -0.18 0.54 -20.05
CA ILE A 58 0.67 -0.64 -19.94
C ILE A 58 -0.19 -1.76 -19.38
N GLU A 59 -0.31 -2.84 -20.15
CA GLU A 59 -1.10 -4.01 -19.76
C GLU A 59 -0.64 -4.56 -18.40
N ALA A 60 -1.60 -4.93 -17.55
CA ALA A 60 -1.39 -5.43 -16.20
C ALA A 60 -0.67 -4.47 -15.23
N LYS A 61 -0.39 -3.21 -15.61
CA LYS A 61 0.18 -2.24 -14.67
C LYS A 61 -0.85 -1.85 -13.61
N LEU A 62 -0.43 -1.96 -12.35
CA LEU A 62 -1.23 -1.63 -11.18
C LEU A 62 -0.33 -1.00 -10.13
N SER A 63 -0.83 0.01 -9.43
CA SER A 63 -0.20 0.48 -8.20
C SER A 63 -1.23 0.58 -7.08
N MET A 64 -0.85 0.18 -5.87
CA MET A 64 -1.63 0.43 -4.66
C MET A 64 -0.74 1.08 -3.60
N GLN A 65 -1.29 1.99 -2.82
CA GLN A 65 -0.56 2.63 -1.74
C GLN A 65 -1.47 3.00 -0.57
N THR A 66 -0.94 2.89 0.64
CA THR A 66 -1.56 3.49 1.82
C THR A 66 -0.89 4.83 2.12
N ARG A 67 -1.65 5.88 2.42
CA ARG A 67 -1.10 7.18 2.84
C ARG A 67 -1.62 7.56 4.21
N TYR A 68 -0.75 8.11 5.06
CA TYR A 68 -1.17 8.78 6.29
C TYR A 68 -1.63 10.20 5.98
N LEU A 69 -2.90 10.52 6.26
CA LEU A 69 -3.49 11.76 5.75
C LEU A 69 -3.01 13.03 6.45
N ASN A 70 -2.48 12.93 7.67
CA ASN A 70 -2.02 14.09 8.43
C ASN A 70 -0.83 14.81 7.76
N ASN A 71 0.05 14.05 7.09
CA ASN A 71 1.22 14.62 6.39
C ASN A 71 1.35 14.16 4.92
N ASN A 72 0.33 13.43 4.43
CA ASN A 72 0.24 12.92 3.07
C ASN A 72 1.41 12.01 2.63
N GLN A 73 2.15 11.41 3.59
CA GLN A 73 3.20 10.45 3.29
C GLN A 73 2.58 9.09 2.99
N TRP A 74 2.99 8.49 1.87
CA TRP A 74 2.83 7.06 1.62
C TRP A 74 3.56 6.23 2.67
N LEU A 75 2.92 5.16 3.15
CA LEU A 75 3.52 4.23 4.10
C LEU A 75 4.04 2.97 3.39
N ILE A 76 3.20 2.39 2.55
CA ILE A 76 3.50 1.20 1.77
C ILE A 76 2.98 1.45 0.37
N ARG A 77 3.75 1.08 -0.66
CA ARG A 77 3.30 1.11 -2.05
C ARG A 77 3.69 -0.15 -2.81
N LEU A 78 2.70 -0.85 -3.32
CA LEU A 78 2.84 -1.93 -4.28
C LEU A 78 2.85 -1.37 -5.71
N GLU A 79 3.74 -1.88 -6.55
CA GLU A 79 3.78 -1.61 -7.99
C GLU A 79 3.91 -2.95 -8.75
N LEU A 80 2.98 -3.21 -9.67
CA LEU A 80 3.04 -4.33 -10.61
C LEU A 80 3.29 -3.78 -12.02
N ASN A 81 4.19 -4.43 -12.75
CA ASN A 81 4.67 -4.04 -14.07
C ASN A 81 5.20 -2.59 -14.14
N GLY A 82 5.72 -2.10 -13.01
CA GLY A 82 6.31 -0.78 -12.83
C GLY A 82 7.71 -0.64 -13.42
N PRO A 83 8.26 0.58 -13.45
CA PRO A 83 9.69 0.77 -13.70
C PRO A 83 10.51 0.27 -12.49
N PRO A 84 11.63 -0.46 -12.71
CA PRO A 84 12.63 -0.75 -11.70
C PRO A 84 13.11 0.50 -10.95
N HIS A 85 13.44 0.36 -9.67
CA HIS A 85 14.04 1.42 -8.85
C HIS A 85 15.34 0.96 -8.21
N THR A 86 16.29 1.90 -8.09
CA THR A 86 17.54 1.68 -7.33
C THR A 86 17.38 2.23 -5.93
N ASN A 87 17.63 1.38 -4.92
CA ASN A 87 17.64 1.75 -3.51
C ASN A 87 18.93 2.51 -3.16
N PRO A 88 18.95 3.23 -2.02
CA PRO A 88 20.15 3.94 -1.56
C PRO A 88 21.39 3.06 -1.34
N ASP A 89 21.21 1.77 -1.06
CA ASP A 89 22.29 0.79 -0.90
C ASP A 89 22.79 0.20 -2.23
N GLY A 90 22.19 0.59 -3.36
CA GLY A 90 22.54 0.14 -4.70
C GLY A 90 21.78 -1.11 -5.17
N THR A 91 20.96 -1.74 -4.33
CA THR A 91 20.06 -2.82 -4.77
C THR A 91 19.02 -2.29 -5.75
N VAL A 92 18.56 -3.13 -6.67
CA VAL A 92 17.62 -2.73 -7.74
C VAL A 92 16.42 -3.64 -7.74
N THR A 93 15.23 -3.05 -7.74
CA THR A 93 13.99 -3.82 -7.83
C THR A 93 13.75 -4.30 -9.26
N ASN A 94 13.03 -5.40 -9.44
CA ASN A 94 12.44 -5.76 -10.71
C ASN A 94 11.19 -4.87 -10.98
N ARG A 95 10.29 -5.29 -11.87
CA ARG A 95 9.09 -4.51 -12.23
C ARG A 95 7.92 -4.70 -11.26
N ASP A 96 7.96 -5.76 -10.47
CA ASP A 96 6.93 -6.19 -9.54
C ASP A 96 7.51 -6.08 -8.13
N HIS A 97 7.32 -4.93 -7.51
CA HIS A 97 8.03 -4.56 -6.29
C HIS A 97 7.12 -3.80 -5.32
N ILE A 98 7.52 -3.79 -4.06
CA ILE A 98 6.84 -3.05 -2.99
C ILE A 98 7.81 -2.13 -2.28
N HIS A 99 7.38 -0.90 -2.02
CA HIS A 99 8.10 0.10 -1.26
C HIS A 99 7.55 0.15 0.16
N VAL A 100 8.44 0.16 1.15
CA VAL A 100 8.12 0.43 2.55
C VAL A 100 8.82 1.70 2.98
N ILE A 101 8.08 2.63 3.56
CA ILE A 101 8.64 3.88 4.09
C ILE A 101 9.48 3.58 5.33
N GLN A 102 10.60 4.28 5.47
CA GLN A 102 11.44 4.27 6.65
C GLN A 102 11.95 5.68 6.91
N GLU A 103 12.32 5.97 8.15
CA GLU A 103 13.02 7.18 8.53
C GLU A 103 14.39 6.80 9.10
N LYS A 104 15.43 7.48 8.62
CA LYS A 104 16.79 7.33 9.13
C LYS A 104 17.51 8.66 9.09
N ASP A 105 18.08 9.06 10.24
CA ASP A 105 18.87 10.29 10.39
C ASP A 105 18.12 11.56 9.92
N GLY A 106 16.82 11.65 10.20
CA GLY A 106 15.93 12.74 9.81
C GLY A 106 15.49 12.71 8.35
N LYS A 107 15.79 11.63 7.61
CA LYS A 107 15.44 11.48 6.20
C LYS A 107 14.44 10.37 6.00
N ILE A 108 13.39 10.67 5.24
CA ILE A 108 12.44 9.68 4.77
C ILE A 108 13.02 8.95 3.56
N LEU A 109 13.06 7.62 3.67
CA LEU A 109 13.49 6.67 2.66
C LEU A 109 12.31 5.82 2.23
N ASN A 110 12.29 5.39 0.97
CA ASN A 110 11.35 4.40 0.47
C ASN A 110 12.19 3.24 -0.06
N ILE A 111 12.18 2.13 0.66
CA ILE A 111 12.99 0.97 0.32
C ILE A 111 12.14 0.00 -0.49
N GLY A 112 12.58 -0.28 -1.70
CA GLY A 112 11.93 -1.20 -2.62
C GLY A 112 12.42 -2.62 -2.45
N TYR A 113 11.49 -3.58 -2.48
CA TYR A 113 11.76 -5.01 -2.39
C TYR A 113 11.06 -5.73 -3.55
N ASN A 114 11.72 -6.74 -4.13
CA ASN A 114 11.10 -7.58 -5.16
C ASN A 114 9.98 -8.42 -4.53
N LEU A 115 8.82 -8.50 -5.19
CA LEU A 115 7.66 -9.21 -4.62
C LEU A 115 7.84 -10.74 -4.51
N ASP A 116 8.66 -11.33 -5.37
CA ASP A 116 8.97 -12.76 -5.33
C ASP A 116 9.73 -13.15 -4.05
N GLU A 117 10.53 -12.23 -3.52
CA GLU A 117 11.36 -12.39 -2.32
C GLU A 117 10.77 -11.76 -1.05
N PHE A 118 9.71 -10.96 -1.17
CA PHE A 118 9.24 -10.10 -0.07
C PHE A 118 8.51 -10.81 1.07
N ASP A 119 7.58 -11.70 0.73
CA ASP A 119 6.74 -12.43 1.69
C ASP A 119 6.51 -13.86 1.17
N GLU A 120 6.50 -14.88 2.03
CA GLU A 120 6.38 -16.27 1.60
C GLU A 120 4.98 -16.63 1.07
N LEU A 121 3.94 -15.94 1.52
CA LEU A 121 2.53 -16.29 1.28
C LEU A 121 1.79 -15.23 0.44
N LEU A 122 2.11 -13.96 0.64
CA LEU A 122 1.44 -12.85 -0.01
C LEU A 122 2.00 -12.58 -1.42
N PHE A 123 1.15 -12.00 -2.27
CA PHE A 123 1.50 -11.52 -3.61
C PHE A 123 1.96 -12.60 -4.60
N LYS A 124 1.69 -13.88 -4.33
CA LYS A 124 2.06 -15.00 -5.21
C LYS A 124 1.19 -15.15 -6.47
N HIS A 125 0.08 -14.40 -6.54
CA HIS A 125 -0.87 -14.46 -7.65
C HIS A 125 -1.10 -13.07 -8.25
N THR A 126 -0.03 -12.41 -8.71
CA THR A 126 -0.06 -11.01 -9.20
C THR A 126 -1.02 -10.75 -10.37
N LYS A 127 -1.40 -11.79 -11.12
CA LYS A 127 -2.41 -11.69 -12.20
C LYS A 127 -3.86 -11.64 -11.71
N ASN A 128 -4.13 -12.06 -10.48
CA ASN A 128 -5.47 -12.02 -9.88
C ASN A 128 -5.60 -10.75 -9.05
N ILE A 129 -6.25 -9.73 -9.61
CA ILE A 129 -6.38 -8.41 -8.97
C ILE A 129 -7.13 -8.48 -7.63
N ASN A 130 -8.17 -9.31 -7.53
CA ASN A 130 -8.90 -9.47 -6.26
C ASN A 130 -7.99 -10.05 -5.18
N LYS A 131 -7.18 -11.06 -5.53
CA LYS A 131 -6.19 -11.61 -4.61
C LYS A 131 -5.11 -10.59 -4.25
N VAL A 132 -4.57 -9.85 -5.22
CA VAL A 132 -3.59 -8.79 -4.98
C VAL A 132 -4.14 -7.71 -4.04
N PHE A 133 -5.38 -7.29 -4.24
CA PHE A 133 -6.06 -6.31 -3.38
C PHE A 133 -6.20 -6.84 -1.95
N ARG A 134 -6.65 -8.09 -1.78
CA ARG A 134 -6.77 -8.72 -0.46
C ARG A 134 -5.41 -8.90 0.22
N ASP A 135 -4.40 -9.38 -0.50
CA ASP A 135 -3.04 -9.55 0.01
C ASP A 135 -2.45 -8.20 0.47
N PHE A 136 -2.69 -7.12 -0.30
CA PHE A 136 -2.25 -5.78 0.09
C PHE A 136 -3.00 -5.24 1.31
N CYS A 137 -4.32 -5.43 1.38
CA CYS A 137 -5.10 -5.08 2.56
C CYS A 137 -4.60 -5.83 3.80
N GLN A 138 -4.35 -7.13 3.66
CA GLN A 138 -3.80 -7.96 4.74
C GLN A 138 -2.44 -7.44 5.21
N TYR A 139 -1.51 -7.19 4.28
CA TYR A 139 -0.18 -6.67 4.61
C TYR A 139 -0.23 -5.33 5.33
N CYS A 140 -1.17 -4.44 4.95
CA CYS A 140 -1.31 -3.11 5.54
C CYS A 140 -2.20 -3.07 6.80
N ASN A 141 -2.60 -4.23 7.35
CA ASN A 141 -3.55 -4.38 8.46
C ASN A 141 -4.92 -3.71 8.21
N ILE A 142 -5.40 -3.72 6.97
CA ILE A 142 -6.72 -3.19 6.58
C ILE A 142 -7.76 -4.31 6.66
N LYS A 143 -8.78 -4.17 7.51
CA LYS A 143 -9.88 -5.13 7.60
C LYS A 143 -10.95 -4.80 6.55
N ILE A 144 -11.29 -5.78 5.73
CA ILE A 144 -12.39 -5.71 4.77
C ILE A 144 -13.67 -6.16 5.50
N THR A 145 -14.35 -5.23 6.17
CA THR A 145 -15.58 -5.49 6.96
C THR A 145 -16.88 -5.14 6.24
N GLY A 146 -16.80 -4.43 5.11
CA GLY A 146 -17.94 -4.03 4.29
C GLY A 146 -18.32 -5.04 3.19
N ASN A 147 -19.23 -4.61 2.32
CA ASN A 147 -19.60 -5.32 1.10
C ASN A 147 -18.46 -5.26 0.09
N TYR A 148 -17.60 -6.26 0.13
CA TYR A 148 -16.54 -6.41 -0.87
C TYR A 148 -17.08 -7.05 -2.15
N GLN A 149 -16.95 -6.34 -3.26
CA GLN A 149 -17.30 -6.86 -4.57
C GLN A 149 -16.03 -7.11 -5.40
N GLU A 150 -15.85 -8.38 -5.77
CA GLU A 150 -14.79 -8.77 -6.69
C GLU A 150 -15.06 -8.23 -8.10
N ILE A 151 -13.98 -7.89 -8.79
CA ILE A 151 -14.01 -7.45 -10.18
C ILE A 151 -13.55 -8.56 -11.11
N LEU A 152 -14.10 -8.59 -12.32
CA LEU A 152 -13.73 -9.53 -13.37
C LEU A 152 -12.39 -9.16 -14.04
#